data_AF-A0A972Y2E8-F1
#
_entry.id   AF-A0A972Y2E8-F1
#
_cell.length_a   1.000
_cell.length_b   1.000
_cell.length_c   1.000
_cell.angle_alpha   90.00
_cell.angle_beta   90.00
_cell.angle_gamma   90.00
#
_symmetry.space_group_name_H-M   'P 1'
#
loop_
_entity.id
_entity.type
_entity.pdbx_description
1 polymer ?
#
loop_
_entity_poly.entity_id
_entity_poly.type
_entity_poly.pdbx_seq_one_letter_code
_entity_poly.pdbx_strand_id
1 'polypeptide(L)' 'RKVPAVIETPDGDFIGIRMKMYLSHSYDHRVVDGALGGMFAKTVADYLESWDINRDF' A
#
# COMPACT_ATOMS: atom_id res chain seq x y z
N ARG A 1 -10.99 -4.70 11.36
CA ARG A 1 -10.16 -5.47 12.34
C ARG A 1 -8.85 -4.72 12.54
N LYS A 2 -8.47 -4.42 13.78
CA LYS A 2 -7.18 -3.75 14.08
C LYS A 2 -6.06 -4.79 14.01
N VAL A 3 -4.98 -4.49 13.28
CA VAL A 3 -3.85 -5.40 13.08
C VAL A 3 -2.60 -4.75 13.69
N PRO A 4 -1.90 -5.41 14.61
CA PRO A 4 -0.66 -4.88 15.17
C PRO A 4 0.43 -4.88 14.09
N ALA A 5 1.28 -3.85 14.10
CA ALA A 5 2.48 -3.74 13.27
C ALA A 5 3.62 -3.13 14.09
N VAL A 6 4.83 -3.58 13.82
CA VAL A 6 6.05 -3.00 14.42
C VAL A 6 6.28 -1.63 13.79
N ILE A 7 6.60 -0.66 14.64
CA ILE A 7 7.00 0.69 14.27
C ILE A 7 8.40 0.87 14.81
N GLU A 8 9.37 0.91 13.92
CA GLU A 8 10.77 1.20 14.25
C GLU A 8 10.91 2.71 14.48
N THR A 9 11.47 3.09 15.62
CA THR A 9 11.80 4.48 15.95
C THR A 9 13.28 4.56 16.36
N PRO A 10 13.91 5.74 16.29
CA PRO A 10 15.31 5.90 16.74
C PRO A 10 15.55 5.45 18.20
N ASP A 11 14.51 5.48 19.02
CA ASP A 11 14.54 5.11 20.44
C ASP A 11 14.20 3.62 20.70
N GLY A 12 13.86 2.85 19.66
CA GLY A 12 13.55 1.41 19.72
C GLY A 12 12.27 0.99 18.98
N ASP A 13 11.95 -0.30 19.06
CA ASP A 13 10.80 -0.91 18.38
C ASP A 13 9.55 -0.90 19.27
N PHE A 14 8.42 -0.38 18.76
CA PHE A 14 7.13 -0.43 19.45
C PHE A 14 6.06 -1.14 18.61
N ILE A 15 5.16 -1.87 19.26
CA ILE A 15 4.00 -2.51 18.62
C ILE A 15 2.83 -1.53 18.60
N GLY A 16 2.60 -0.92 17.43
CA GLY A 16 1.47 -0.01 17.20
C GLY A 16 0.33 -0.66 16.43
N ILE A 17 -0.84 -0.01 16.43
CA ILE A 17 -1.96 -0.37 15.57
C ILE A 17 -1.90 0.52 14.33
N ARG A 18 -1.73 -0.08 13.14
CA ARG A 18 -1.79 0.65 11.86
C ARG A 18 -3.13 0.40 11.16
N MET A 19 -3.64 1.45 10.51
CA MET A 19 -4.76 1.32 9.56
C MET A 19 -4.24 0.64 8.30
N LYS A 20 -4.93 -0.40 7.82
CA LYS A 20 -4.57 -1.12 6.60
C LYS A 20 -5.71 -1.01 5.59
N MET A 21 -5.37 -0.77 4.34
CA MET A 21 -6.28 -0.84 3.19
C MET A 21 -5.98 -2.11 2.40
N TYR A 22 -7.02 -2.81 1.95
CA TYR A 22 -6.88 -3.93 1.01
C TYR A 22 -7.38 -3.47 -0.35
N LEU A 23 -6.50 -3.49 -1.35
CA LEU A 23 -6.83 -3.14 -2.73
C LEU A 23 -7.03 -4.42 -3.55
N SER A 24 -8.12 -4.48 -4.30
CA SER A 24 -8.34 -5.51 -5.32
C SER A 24 -8.32 -4.86 -6.70
N HIS A 25 -7.57 -5.47 -7.63
CA HIS A 25 -7.54 -5.06 -9.03
C HIS A 25 -7.94 -6.24 -9.91
N SER A 26 -9.04 -6.08 -10.63
CA SER A 26 -9.49 -7.05 -11.64
C SER A 26 -9.19 -6.51 -13.02
N TYR A 27 -8.64 -7.36 -13.89
CA TYR A 27 -8.27 -7.02 -15.25
C TYR A 27 -8.63 -8.17 -16.20
N ASP A 28 -8.74 -7.85 -17.49
CA ASP A 28 -8.99 -8.85 -18.53
C ASP A 28 -7.68 -9.50 -18.96
N HIS A 29 -7.51 -10.77 -18.62
CA HIS A 29 -6.32 -11.57 -18.94
C HIS A 29 -6.08 -11.77 -20.45
N ARG A 30 -7.07 -11.49 -21.30
CA ARG A 30 -6.92 -11.53 -22.76
C ARG A 30 -6.11 -10.36 -23.29
N VAL A 31 -6.04 -9.26 -22.52
CA VAL A 31 -5.42 -8.01 -22.92
C VAL A 31 -4.22 -7.67 -22.02
N VAL A 32 -4.29 -8.03 -20.73
CA VAL A 32 -3.29 -7.69 -19.72
C VAL A 32 -2.77 -8.97 -19.08
N ASP A 33 -1.46 -9.15 -19.09
CA ASP A 33 -0.85 -10.27 -18.37
C ASP A 33 -0.84 -10.03 -16.84
N GLY A 34 -0.65 -11.10 -16.07
CA GLY A 34 -0.70 -10.99 -14.63
C GLY A 34 0.45 -10.23 -13.98
N ALA A 35 1.60 -10.15 -14.66
CA ALA A 35 2.73 -9.37 -14.16
C ALA A 35 2.44 -7.88 -14.30
N LEU A 36 1.90 -7.45 -15.44
CA LEU A 36 1.51 -6.07 -15.72
C LEU A 36 0.39 -5.60 -14.79
N GLY A 37 -0.67 -6.39 -14.64
CA GLY A 37 -1.75 -6.10 -13.70
C GLY A 37 -1.27 -6.03 -12.24
N GLY A 38 -0.35 -6.92 -11.86
CA GLY A 38 0.28 -6.91 -10.54
C GLY A 38 1.16 -5.68 -10.30
N MET A 39 1.99 -5.31 -11.30
CA MET A 39 2.82 -4.10 -11.24
C MET A 39 1.98 -2.83 -11.14
N PHE A 40 0.86 -2.76 -11.86
CA PHE A 40 -0.07 -1.64 -11.76
C PHE A 40 -0.63 -1.51 -10.34
N ALA A 41 -1.19 -2.59 -9.78
CA ALA A 41 -1.74 -2.57 -8.43
C ALA A 41 -0.68 -2.21 -7.37
N LYS A 42 0.56 -2.71 -7.53
CA LYS A 42 1.69 -2.35 -6.66
C LYS A 42 2.03 -0.86 -6.76
N THR A 43 2.13 -0.32 -7.97
CA THR A 43 2.46 1.09 -8.19
C THR A 43 1.42 2.01 -7.54
N VAL A 44 0.12 1.66 -7.65
CA VAL A 44 -0.96 2.39 -6.96
C VAL A 44 -0.80 2.30 -5.45
N ALA A 45 -0.47 1.13 -4.90
CA ALA A 45 -0.23 0.96 -3.47
C ALA A 45 0.94 1.83 -2.98
N ASP A 46 2.09 1.76 -3.66
CA ASP A 46 3.29 2.53 -3.32
C ASP A 46 3.01 4.04 -3.36
N TYR A 47 2.23 4.49 -4.33
CA TYR A 47 1.83 5.89 -4.46
C TYR A 47 0.90 6.37 -3.34
N LEU A 48 -0.04 5.53 -2.90
CA LEU A 48 -0.91 5.85 -1.77
C LEU A 48 -0.18 5.78 -0.42
N GLU A 49 0.79 4.88 -0.27
CA GLU A 49 1.61 4.79 0.94
C GLU A 49 2.57 5.98 1.08
N SER A 50 3.06 6.52 -0.04
CA SER A 50 3.93 7.70 -0.10
C SER A 50 3.17 9.02 -0.28
N TRP A 51 1.87 9.05 0.03
CA TRP A 51 1.03 10.21 -0.19
C TRP A 51 1.44 11.40 0.68
N ASP A 52 1.78 12.53 0.05
CA ASP A 52 2.02 13.79 0.73
C ASP A 52 0.69 14.51 1.04
N ILE A 53 0.41 14.67 2.32
CA ILE A 53 -0.80 15.34 2.83
C ILE A 53 -0.78 16.84 2.52
N ASN A 54 0.41 17.44 2.32
CA ASN A 54 0.58 18.87 2.07
C ASN A 54 0.77 19.18 0.58
N ARG A 55 0.41 18.25 -0.31
CA ARG A 55 0.51 18.46 -1.75
C ARG A 55 -0.40 19.62 -2.18
N ASP A 56 0.21 20.68 -2.71
CA ASP A 56 -0.51 21.80 -3.32
C ASP A 56 -1.16 21.38 -4.66
N PHE A 57 -2.33 21.96 -4.95
CA PHE A 57 -3.16 21.68 -6.14
C PHE A 57 -2.67 22.39 -7.41
#